data_AF-A0A836S978-F1
#
_entry.id   AF-A0A836S978-F1
#
_cell.length_a   1.000
_cell.length_b   1.000
_cell.length_c   1.000
_cell.angle_alpha   90.00
_cell.angle_beta   90.00
_cell.angle_gamma   90.00
#
_symmetry.space_group_name_H-M   'P 1'
#
loop_
_entity.id
_entity.type
_entity.pdbx_description
1 polymer ?
#
loop_
_entity_poly.entity_id
_entity_poly.type
_entity_poly.pdbx_seq_one_letter_code
_entity_poly.pdbx_strand_id
1 'polypeptide(L)'
;MYLHSHSENGKEPWHSKDRNNDTKHLKVTANPIRQNAIFHFHVDFENLDEWELGLLCYALRPTDEFRHKLGMGKSIGLGRVRIDPVGLFFIDRQARYKTDHIFETTRYHQAWTDKDNWYHLPKDTYKCECTERANLKPCDSWQDFRDVYFVDTMHEDIKQALELLGDPDKVSAKVHTPQIADKNKDEMERETYAWYGENENHKHKMLLPLYRESQEIPSLTRWHKTHKK
;
A
#
# COMPACT_ATOMS: atom_id res chain seq x y z
N MET A 1 9.02 -0.62 0.76
CA MET A 1 7.74 -1.36 0.91
C MET A 1 7.75 -2.09 2.25
N TYR A 2 6.65 -2.11 3.00
CA TYR A 2 6.54 -2.85 4.26
C TYR A 2 5.72 -4.11 4.02
N LEU A 3 6.22 -5.26 4.45
CA LEU A 3 5.53 -6.52 4.25
C LEU A 3 4.33 -6.66 5.20
N HIS A 4 3.23 -7.26 4.72
CA HIS A 4 2.07 -7.51 5.55
C HIS A 4 2.40 -8.56 6.62
N SER A 5 2.16 -8.22 7.89
CA SER A 5 2.32 -9.17 8.98
C SER A 5 0.96 -9.43 9.62
N HIS A 6 0.61 -10.71 9.72
CA HIS A 6 -0.55 -11.17 10.45
C HIS A 6 -0.15 -11.39 11.90
N SER A 7 -0.76 -10.64 12.82
CA SER A 7 -0.64 -11.01 14.23
C SER A 7 -1.35 -12.35 14.45
N GLU A 8 -0.71 -13.28 15.14
CA GLU A 8 -1.35 -14.52 15.57
C GLU A 8 -2.61 -14.18 16.40
N ASN A 9 -3.70 -14.92 16.21
CA ASN A 9 -4.99 -14.67 16.86
C ASN A 9 -4.84 -14.40 18.37
N GLY A 10 -5.28 -13.22 18.81
CA GLY A 10 -5.26 -12.78 20.21
C GLY A 10 -3.92 -12.22 20.71
N LYS A 11 -2.87 -12.17 19.89
CA LYS A 11 -1.63 -11.48 20.25
C LYS A 11 -1.70 -10.02 19.79
N GLU A 12 -1.43 -9.10 20.70
CA GLU A 12 -1.32 -7.67 20.44
C GLU A 12 0.15 -7.26 20.63
N PRO A 13 1.02 -7.42 19.62
CA PRO A 13 2.45 -7.13 19.76
C PRO A 13 2.73 -5.66 20.10
N TRP A 14 1.77 -4.76 19.83
CA TRP A 14 1.83 -3.34 20.20
C TRP A 14 1.48 -3.09 21.68
N HIS A 15 0.87 -4.05 22.38
CA HIS A 15 0.48 -3.85 23.77
C HIS A 15 1.66 -4.15 24.69
N SER A 16 2.13 -3.14 25.42
CA SER A 16 3.18 -3.33 26.41
C SER A 16 2.69 -4.26 27.53
N LYS A 17 3.41 -5.36 27.75
CA LYS A 17 3.18 -6.27 28.89
C LYS A 17 3.94 -5.84 30.14
N ASP A 18 4.91 -4.94 29.98
CA ASP A 18 5.72 -4.43 31.08
C ASP A 18 4.94 -3.38 31.87
N ARG A 19 4.66 -3.71 33.14
CA ARG A 19 3.96 -2.83 34.09
C ARG A 19 4.92 -1.93 34.88
N ASN A 20 6.23 -2.06 34.70
CA ASN A 20 7.19 -1.21 35.40
C ASN A 20 7.04 0.25 34.92
N ASN A 21 6.99 1.17 35.89
CA ASN A 21 6.86 2.60 35.67
C ASN A 21 8.19 3.27 35.34
N ASP A 22 9.32 2.67 35.72
CA ASP A 22 10.65 3.24 35.47
C ASP A 22 10.96 3.37 33.97
N THR A 23 10.41 2.46 33.16
CA THR A 23 10.56 2.43 31.69
C THR A 23 9.45 3.18 30.96
N LYS A 24 8.54 3.88 31.66
CA LYS A 24 7.39 4.56 31.04
C LYS A 24 7.80 5.59 29.99
N HIS A 25 8.92 6.29 30.21
CA HIS A 25 9.48 7.26 29.27
C HIS A 25 9.96 6.64 27.95
N LEU A 26 10.16 5.32 27.90
CA LEU A 26 10.53 4.57 26.70
C LEU A 26 9.29 4.05 25.94
N LYS A 27 8.08 4.24 26.47
CA LYS A 27 6.83 3.70 25.92
C LYS A 27 6.10 4.79 25.12
N VAL A 28 5.66 4.45 23.91
CA VAL A 28 4.81 5.31 23.07
C VAL A 28 3.36 4.87 23.23
N THR A 29 2.47 5.83 23.51
CA THR A 29 1.02 5.59 23.46
C THR A 29 0.51 5.95 22.07
N ALA A 30 -0.24 5.03 21.44
CA ALA A 30 -0.89 5.27 20.17
C ALA A 30 -2.39 4.98 20.31
N ASN A 31 -3.22 5.80 19.65
CA ASN A 31 -4.66 5.62 19.57
C ASN A 31 -5.03 5.23 18.13
N PRO A 32 -5.19 3.93 17.82
CA PRO A 32 -5.51 3.50 16.47
C PRO A 32 -6.89 4.02 16.04
N ILE A 33 -7.01 4.37 14.77
CA ILE A 33 -8.31 4.63 14.15
C ILE A 33 -9.04 3.29 14.00
N ARG A 34 -10.35 3.30 14.21
CA ARG A 34 -11.19 2.09 14.05
C ARG A 34 -11.09 1.56 12.62
N GLN A 35 -11.21 0.24 12.49
CA GLN A 35 -11.27 -0.42 11.19
C GLN A 35 -12.45 0.13 10.36
N ASN A 36 -12.26 0.19 9.04
CA ASN A 36 -13.25 0.66 8.06
C ASN A 36 -13.64 2.13 8.19
N ALA A 37 -12.85 2.95 8.90
CA ALA A 37 -12.99 4.40 8.80
C ALA A 37 -12.69 4.87 7.37
N ILE A 38 -13.57 5.69 6.81
CA ILE A 38 -13.46 6.22 5.45
C ILE A 38 -12.96 7.66 5.52
N PHE A 39 -11.95 7.96 4.72
CA PHE A 39 -11.41 9.30 4.53
C PHE A 39 -11.47 9.65 3.05
N HIS A 40 -11.90 10.87 2.75
CA HIS A 40 -11.87 11.42 1.41
C HIS A 40 -10.74 12.44 1.33
N PHE A 41 -10.02 12.45 0.22
CA PHE A 41 -8.94 13.39 -0.05
C PHE A 41 -8.78 13.59 -1.56
N HIS A 42 -8.04 14.62 -1.94
CA HIS A 42 -7.69 14.90 -3.33
C HIS A 42 -6.24 14.58 -3.61
N VAL A 43 -5.98 14.19 -4.85
CA VAL A 43 -4.65 14.17 -5.44
C VAL A 43 -4.71 15.10 -6.65
N ASP A 44 -4.14 16.29 -6.50
CA ASP A 44 -3.98 17.23 -7.60
C ASP A 44 -2.73 16.87 -8.39
N PHE A 45 -2.84 16.88 -9.72
CA PHE A 45 -1.73 16.62 -10.63
C PHE A 45 -1.73 17.66 -11.76
N GLU A 46 -0.55 17.90 -12.32
CA GLU A 46 -0.37 18.84 -13.43
C GLU A 46 0.55 18.23 -14.47
N ASN A 47 0.16 18.35 -15.75
CA ASN A 47 1.00 18.00 -16.90
C ASN A 47 1.55 16.56 -16.86
N LEU A 48 0.72 15.61 -16.40
CA LEU A 48 0.98 14.18 -16.58
C LEU A 48 0.51 13.75 -17.96
N ASP A 49 1.33 12.98 -18.66
CA ASP A 49 0.86 12.24 -19.83
C ASP A 49 -0.02 11.03 -19.41
N GLU A 50 -0.60 10.33 -20.39
CA GLU A 50 -1.50 9.20 -20.13
C GLU A 50 -0.79 8.05 -19.40
N TRP A 51 0.50 7.84 -19.69
CA TRP A 51 1.30 6.79 -19.08
C TRP A 51 1.65 7.13 -17.62
N GLU A 52 2.04 8.37 -17.36
CA GLU A 52 2.33 8.88 -16.01
C GLU A 52 1.07 8.92 -15.13
N LEU A 53 -0.08 9.29 -15.72
CA LEU A 53 -1.36 9.19 -15.03
C LEU A 53 -1.72 7.72 -14.74
N GLY A 54 -1.46 6.81 -15.68
CA GLY A 54 -1.61 5.37 -15.46
C GLY A 54 -0.74 4.85 -14.32
N LEU A 55 0.52 5.30 -14.24
CA LEU A 55 1.42 4.99 -13.12
C LEU A 55 0.88 5.53 -11.79
N LEU A 56 0.33 6.74 -11.76
CA LEU A 56 -0.30 7.29 -10.57
C LEU A 56 -1.53 6.46 -10.15
N CYS A 57 -2.40 6.11 -11.10
CA CYS A 57 -3.56 5.26 -10.86
C CYS A 57 -3.14 3.87 -10.33
N TYR A 58 -2.08 3.29 -10.88
CA TYR A 58 -1.48 2.06 -10.37
C TYR A 58 -0.97 2.25 -8.95
N ALA A 59 -0.20 3.30 -8.66
CA ALA A 59 0.33 3.55 -7.32
C ALA A 59 -0.77 3.72 -6.26
N LEU A 60 -1.92 4.30 -6.63
CA LEU A 60 -3.07 4.40 -5.73
C LEU A 60 -3.77 3.05 -5.54
N ARG A 61 -3.99 2.31 -6.62
CA ARG A 61 -4.79 1.07 -6.61
C ARG A 61 -4.24 0.02 -7.59
N PRO A 62 -3.15 -0.68 -7.23
CA PRO A 62 -2.53 -1.67 -8.12
C PRO A 62 -3.49 -2.81 -8.50
N THR A 63 -4.06 -3.46 -7.48
CA THR A 63 -5.06 -4.53 -7.61
C THR A 63 -6.18 -4.32 -6.59
N ASP A 64 -7.21 -5.16 -6.66
CA ASP A 64 -8.33 -5.07 -5.73
C ASP A 64 -7.98 -5.52 -4.31
N GLU A 65 -7.07 -6.49 -4.20
CA GLU A 65 -6.57 -7.09 -2.98
C GLU A 65 -5.47 -6.22 -2.35
N PHE A 66 -4.81 -5.36 -3.13
CA PHE A 66 -3.71 -4.53 -2.67
C PHE A 66 -4.11 -3.67 -1.46
N ARG A 67 -3.27 -3.67 -0.42
CA ARG A 67 -3.42 -2.82 0.76
C ARG A 67 -2.14 -2.03 1.02
N HIS A 68 -2.27 -0.72 1.10
CA HIS A 68 -1.17 0.16 1.49
C HIS A 68 -0.90 0.07 2.99
N LYS A 69 0.33 0.43 3.38
CA LYS A 69 0.78 0.48 4.77
C LYS A 69 1.16 1.92 5.14
N LEU A 70 0.38 2.54 6.03
CA LEU A 70 0.56 3.93 6.46
C LEU A 70 0.73 4.05 7.98
N GLY A 71 1.39 5.13 8.41
CA GLY A 71 1.53 5.47 9.83
C GLY A 71 2.59 4.69 10.60
N MET A 72 2.67 4.95 11.91
CA MET A 72 3.73 4.44 12.78
C MET A 72 3.65 2.93 13.03
N GLY A 73 2.44 2.35 13.02
CA GLY A 73 2.23 0.94 13.30
C GLY A 73 2.48 0.00 12.11
N LYS A 74 2.93 0.51 10.96
CA LYS A 74 3.14 -0.28 9.73
C LYS A 74 4.07 -1.48 9.93
N SER A 75 5.16 -1.31 10.68
CA SER A 75 6.16 -2.35 10.95
C SER A 75 5.66 -3.48 11.84
N ILE A 76 4.59 -3.23 12.60
CA ILE A 76 3.99 -4.18 13.53
C ILE A 76 2.62 -4.69 13.03
N GLY A 77 2.35 -4.53 11.73
CA GLY A 77 1.15 -5.06 11.08
C GLY A 77 -0.06 -4.13 11.03
N LEU A 78 -0.05 -2.99 11.73
CA LEU A 78 -1.13 -2.00 11.71
C LEU A 78 -1.09 -1.10 10.45
N GLY A 79 -2.07 -0.21 10.32
CA GLY A 79 -2.08 0.83 9.29
C GLY A 79 -2.36 0.34 7.87
N ARG A 80 -3.15 -0.72 7.72
CA ARG A 80 -3.62 -1.23 6.43
C ARG A 80 -4.70 -0.30 5.89
N VAL A 81 -4.53 0.21 4.68
CA VAL A 81 -5.53 1.04 4.00
C VAL A 81 -5.76 0.57 2.57
N ARG A 82 -6.95 0.82 2.07
CA ARG A 82 -7.32 0.70 0.66
C ARG A 82 -7.59 2.10 0.14
N ILE A 83 -7.11 2.43 -1.06
CA ILE A 83 -7.34 3.72 -1.69
C ILE A 83 -8.14 3.45 -2.96
N ASP A 84 -9.33 4.01 -3.04
CA ASP A 84 -10.23 3.80 -4.18
C ASP A 84 -10.46 5.14 -4.88
N PRO A 85 -10.04 5.29 -6.13
CA PRO A 85 -10.40 6.47 -6.91
C PRO A 85 -11.92 6.49 -7.13
N VAL A 86 -12.58 7.51 -6.61
CA VAL A 86 -14.03 7.71 -6.76
C VAL A 86 -14.38 8.70 -7.87
N GLY A 87 -13.41 9.51 -8.30
CA GLY A 87 -13.56 10.40 -9.44
C GLY A 87 -12.21 10.89 -9.97
N LEU A 88 -12.20 11.25 -11.24
CA LEU A 88 -11.07 11.77 -11.98
C LEU A 88 -11.56 12.99 -12.77
N PHE A 89 -10.89 14.12 -12.62
CA PHE A 89 -11.37 15.40 -13.15
C PHE A 89 -10.24 16.13 -13.87
N PHE A 90 -10.51 16.56 -15.11
CA PHE A 90 -9.54 17.27 -15.93
C PHE A 90 -9.97 18.70 -16.19
N ILE A 91 -8.97 19.58 -16.27
CA ILE A 91 -9.11 20.99 -16.60
C ILE A 91 -8.34 21.23 -17.91
N ASP A 92 -9.05 21.62 -18.96
CA ASP A 92 -8.44 22.19 -20.15
C ASP A 92 -8.04 23.65 -19.84
N ARG A 93 -6.79 23.84 -19.44
CA ARG A 93 -6.27 25.16 -19.08
C ARG A 93 -6.23 26.12 -20.28
N GLN A 94 -6.07 25.62 -21.51
CA GLN A 94 -6.06 26.48 -22.69
C GLN A 94 -7.47 27.03 -22.92
N ALA A 95 -8.50 26.19 -22.89
CA ALA A 95 -9.89 26.63 -22.95
C ALA A 95 -10.22 27.58 -21.80
N ARG A 96 -9.82 27.23 -20.57
CA ARG A 96 -10.12 28.00 -19.35
C ARG A 96 -9.68 29.46 -19.40
N TYR A 97 -8.52 29.74 -20.00
CA TYR A 97 -7.95 31.09 -20.03
C TYR A 97 -8.13 31.81 -21.37
N LYS A 98 -8.64 31.15 -22.41
CA LYS A 98 -8.81 31.75 -23.74
C LYS A 98 -10.25 31.85 -24.20
N THR A 99 -11.04 30.81 -23.95
CA THR A 99 -12.36 30.64 -24.57
C THR A 99 -13.48 30.67 -23.54
N ASP A 100 -13.23 30.15 -22.33
CA ASP A 100 -14.24 30.00 -21.30
C ASP A 100 -14.70 31.36 -20.72
N HIS A 101 -16.00 31.46 -20.47
CA HIS A 101 -16.55 32.56 -19.69
C HIS A 101 -16.26 32.32 -18.21
N ILE A 102 -15.47 33.22 -17.60
CA ILE A 102 -14.95 33.10 -16.22
C ILE A 102 -16.02 32.79 -15.17
N PHE A 103 -17.27 33.26 -15.38
CA PHE A 103 -18.38 33.12 -14.44
C PHE A 103 -19.42 32.08 -14.82
N GLU A 104 -19.36 31.52 -16.03
CA GLU A 104 -20.37 30.60 -16.55
C GLU A 104 -19.83 29.19 -16.75
N THR A 105 -18.53 29.07 -17.09
CA THR A 105 -17.91 27.77 -17.27
C THR A 105 -17.52 27.14 -15.93
N THR A 106 -17.91 25.88 -15.75
CA THR A 106 -17.52 25.02 -14.63
C THR A 106 -16.00 24.86 -14.52
N ARG A 107 -15.50 24.51 -13.32
CA ARG A 107 -14.05 24.37 -13.10
C ARG A 107 -13.45 23.28 -13.98
N TYR A 108 -14.16 22.16 -14.09
CA TYR A 108 -13.71 20.98 -14.84
C TYR A 108 -14.33 20.94 -16.23
N HIS A 109 -13.63 20.29 -17.16
CA HIS A 109 -14.05 20.11 -18.57
C HIS A 109 -14.41 18.66 -18.87
N GLN A 110 -13.69 17.73 -18.24
CA GLN A 110 -13.93 16.29 -18.35
C GLN A 110 -13.93 15.65 -16.98
N ALA A 111 -14.71 14.58 -16.84
CA ALA A 111 -14.65 13.75 -15.65
C ALA A 111 -15.05 12.31 -15.88
N TRP A 112 -14.48 11.45 -15.05
CA TRP A 112 -14.98 10.13 -14.74
C TRP A 112 -15.38 10.08 -13.27
N THR A 113 -16.46 9.37 -12.95
CA THR A 113 -16.90 9.17 -11.56
C THR A 113 -17.37 7.74 -11.36
N ASP A 114 -17.04 7.17 -10.20
CA ASP A 114 -17.48 5.85 -9.82
C ASP A 114 -18.98 5.86 -9.50
N LYS A 115 -19.78 5.03 -10.17
CA LYS A 115 -21.24 5.10 -10.03
C LYS A 115 -21.73 4.74 -8.64
N ASP A 116 -21.02 3.88 -7.93
CA ASP A 116 -21.48 3.31 -6.67
C ASP A 116 -21.00 4.12 -5.47
N ASN A 117 -19.75 4.58 -5.50
CA ASN A 117 -19.11 5.24 -4.36
C ASN A 117 -19.16 6.77 -4.42
N TRP A 118 -19.42 7.37 -5.58
CA TRP A 118 -19.46 8.83 -5.75
C TRP A 118 -20.46 9.52 -4.81
N TYR A 119 -21.62 8.90 -4.56
CA TYR A 119 -22.68 9.51 -3.75
C TYR A 119 -22.33 9.65 -2.27
N HIS A 120 -21.22 9.06 -1.82
CA HIS A 120 -20.75 9.15 -0.45
C HIS A 120 -19.82 10.34 -0.17
N LEU A 121 -19.45 11.11 -1.20
CA LEU A 121 -18.62 12.30 -1.02
C LEU A 121 -19.35 13.40 -0.23
N PRO A 122 -18.71 13.98 0.80
CA PRO A 122 -19.26 15.12 1.53
C PRO A 122 -19.48 16.34 0.62
N LYS A 123 -20.73 16.64 0.27
CA LYS A 123 -21.08 17.71 -0.69
C LYS A 123 -20.55 19.09 -0.31
N ASP A 124 -20.46 19.38 0.99
CA ASP A 124 -19.96 20.67 1.48
C ASP A 124 -18.46 20.84 1.22
N THR A 125 -17.70 19.75 1.24
CA THR A 125 -16.25 19.74 0.98
C THR A 125 -15.95 19.65 -0.52
N TYR A 126 -16.72 18.85 -1.25
CA TYR A 126 -16.51 18.51 -2.67
C TYR A 126 -17.56 19.14 -3.58
N LYS A 127 -17.88 20.42 -3.34
CA LYS A 127 -19.01 21.10 -3.96
C LYS A 127 -18.87 21.21 -5.48
N CYS A 128 -17.68 21.57 -5.97
CA CYS A 128 -17.42 21.76 -7.40
C CYS A 128 -17.64 20.44 -8.15
N GLU A 129 -17.01 19.39 -7.66
CA GLU A 129 -17.06 18.06 -8.25
C GLU A 129 -18.48 17.48 -8.19
N CYS A 130 -19.21 17.70 -7.09
CA CYS A 130 -20.59 17.21 -6.92
C CYS A 130 -21.64 17.94 -7.76
N THR A 131 -21.44 19.24 -8.03
CA THR A 131 -22.46 20.08 -8.70
C THR A 131 -22.31 20.07 -10.22
N GLU A 132 -21.09 19.93 -10.73
CA GLU A 132 -20.76 20.20 -12.14
C GLU A 132 -20.92 18.96 -13.05
N ARG A 133 -21.10 17.76 -12.48
CA ARG A 133 -21.02 16.47 -13.18
C ARG A 133 -21.90 16.33 -14.42
N ALA A 134 -23.15 16.78 -14.39
CA ALA A 134 -24.11 16.48 -15.46
C ALA A 134 -23.71 17.06 -16.83
N ASN A 135 -22.83 18.08 -16.84
CA ASN A 135 -22.44 18.81 -18.03
C ASN A 135 -20.98 18.53 -18.45
N LEU A 136 -20.24 17.69 -17.71
CA LEU A 136 -18.85 17.37 -18.04
C LEU A 136 -18.78 16.35 -19.17
N LYS A 137 -17.79 16.52 -20.05
CA LYS A 137 -17.49 15.52 -21.07
C LYS A 137 -16.97 14.25 -20.38
N PRO A 138 -17.38 13.04 -20.82
CA PRO A 138 -16.79 11.82 -20.30
C PRO A 138 -15.31 11.75 -20.68
N CYS A 139 -14.52 11.13 -19.81
CA CYS A 139 -13.18 10.66 -20.10
C CYS A 139 -13.07 9.18 -19.72
N ASP A 140 -11.92 8.59 -20.05
CA ASP A 140 -11.58 7.23 -19.64
C ASP A 140 -11.54 7.10 -18.11
N SER A 141 -11.78 5.88 -17.64
CA SER A 141 -11.74 5.56 -16.22
C SER A 141 -10.32 5.51 -15.69
N TRP A 142 -10.14 5.60 -14.37
CA TRP A 142 -8.82 5.40 -13.77
C TRP A 142 -8.29 3.98 -14.01
N GLN A 143 -9.18 2.99 -14.18
CA GLN A 143 -8.81 1.63 -14.55
C GLN A 143 -8.29 1.58 -15.97
N ASP A 144 -8.89 2.31 -16.91
CA ASP A 144 -8.38 2.37 -18.28
C ASP A 144 -6.96 2.94 -18.29
N PHE A 145 -6.73 4.08 -17.59
CA PHE A 145 -5.39 4.64 -17.40
C PHE A 145 -4.42 3.65 -16.74
N ARG A 146 -4.83 2.98 -15.67
CA ARG A 146 -3.98 1.99 -14.99
C ARG A 146 -3.65 0.82 -15.90
N ASP A 147 -4.67 0.15 -16.43
CA ASP A 147 -4.57 -1.16 -17.05
C ASP A 147 -3.99 -1.07 -18.46
N VAL A 148 -4.56 -0.20 -19.28
CA VAL A 148 -4.21 -0.08 -20.71
C VAL A 148 -2.95 0.75 -20.91
N TYR A 149 -2.87 1.92 -20.27
CA TYR A 149 -1.78 2.87 -20.53
C TYR A 149 -0.50 2.54 -19.76
N PHE A 150 -0.60 1.92 -18.57
CA PHE A 150 0.56 1.64 -17.74
C PHE A 150 0.85 0.15 -17.53
N VAL A 151 -0.09 -0.62 -16.96
CA VAL A 151 0.15 -2.01 -16.53
C VAL A 151 0.58 -2.90 -17.69
N ASP A 152 -0.04 -2.75 -18.87
CA ASP A 152 0.33 -3.52 -20.07
C ASP A 152 1.75 -3.22 -20.58
N THR A 153 2.34 -2.11 -20.15
CA THR A 153 3.73 -1.73 -20.47
C THR A 153 4.74 -2.14 -19.39
N MET A 154 4.26 -2.58 -18.22
CA MET A 154 5.08 -2.87 -17.06
C MET A 154 5.76 -4.25 -17.20
N HIS A 155 7.03 -4.35 -16.78
CA HIS A 155 7.72 -5.64 -16.76
C HIS A 155 7.00 -6.63 -15.82
N GLU A 156 6.67 -7.82 -16.33
CA GLU A 156 5.84 -8.82 -15.65
C GLU A 156 6.40 -9.23 -14.29
N ASP A 157 7.72 -9.42 -14.16
CA ASP A 157 8.35 -9.74 -12.86
C ASP A 157 8.14 -8.64 -11.81
N ILE A 158 8.21 -7.37 -12.22
CA ILE A 158 8.04 -6.24 -11.30
C ILE A 158 6.57 -6.15 -10.90
N LYS A 159 5.66 -6.26 -11.87
CA LYS A 159 4.21 -6.31 -11.63
C LYS A 159 3.88 -7.40 -10.61
N GLN A 160 4.30 -8.63 -10.87
CA GLN A 160 4.02 -9.76 -9.99
C GLN A 160 4.59 -9.55 -8.59
N ALA A 161 5.82 -9.03 -8.48
CA ALA A 161 6.43 -8.76 -7.18
C ALA A 161 5.64 -7.71 -6.39
N LEU A 162 5.23 -6.61 -7.01
CA LEU A 162 4.46 -5.56 -6.34
C LEU A 162 3.08 -6.08 -5.89
N GLU A 163 2.38 -6.80 -6.76
CA GLU A 163 1.03 -7.29 -6.51
C GLU A 163 1.02 -8.35 -5.39
N LEU A 164 1.97 -9.30 -5.40
CA LEU A 164 2.12 -10.29 -4.33
C LEU A 164 2.43 -9.64 -2.97
N LEU A 165 3.32 -8.64 -2.96
CA LEU A 165 3.74 -8.00 -1.71
C LEU A 165 2.65 -7.11 -1.12
N GLY A 166 1.73 -6.60 -1.95
CA GLY A 166 0.65 -5.74 -1.52
C GLY A 166 -0.66 -6.46 -1.18
N ASP A 167 -0.84 -7.70 -1.62
CA ASP A 167 -1.96 -8.55 -1.20
C ASP A 167 -1.63 -9.17 0.18
N PRO A 168 -2.34 -8.79 1.26
CA PRO A 168 -2.11 -9.37 2.57
C PRO A 168 -2.26 -10.90 2.57
N ASP A 169 -3.19 -11.46 1.80
CA ASP A 169 -3.52 -12.88 1.85
C ASP A 169 -2.40 -13.74 1.22
N LYS A 170 -1.56 -13.14 0.37
CA LYS A 170 -0.34 -13.78 -0.17
C LYS A 170 0.83 -13.78 0.80
N VAL A 171 0.77 -12.97 1.87
CA VAL A 171 1.76 -12.98 2.95
C VAL A 171 1.32 -13.89 4.09
N SER A 172 1.35 -15.20 3.82
CA SER A 172 0.95 -16.24 4.78
C SER A 172 2.06 -16.59 5.79
N ALA A 173 3.32 -16.43 5.41
CA ALA A 173 4.47 -16.72 6.26
C ALA A 173 4.65 -15.65 7.36
N LYS A 174 5.19 -16.07 8.51
CA LYS A 174 5.52 -15.15 9.60
C LYS A 174 6.65 -14.21 9.18
N VAL A 175 6.37 -12.90 9.17
CA VAL A 175 7.35 -11.87 8.83
C VAL A 175 8.22 -11.54 10.04
N HIS A 176 9.49 -11.87 9.97
CA HIS A 176 10.50 -11.53 10.99
C HIS A 176 11.90 -11.47 10.35
N THR A 177 12.88 -10.92 11.07
CA THR A 177 14.29 -10.97 10.63
C THR A 177 14.78 -12.42 10.54
N PRO A 178 15.66 -12.79 9.60
CA PRO A 178 16.25 -14.13 9.56
C PRO A 178 16.83 -14.55 10.92
N GLN A 179 16.66 -15.81 11.32
CA GLN A 179 17.02 -16.30 12.65
C GLN A 179 17.83 -17.59 12.61
N ILE A 180 18.69 -17.77 13.61
CA ILE A 180 19.24 -19.07 13.95
C ILE A 180 18.17 -19.86 14.70
N ALA A 181 18.05 -21.15 14.39
CA ALA A 181 17.21 -22.06 15.13
C ALA A 181 17.85 -22.34 16.49
N ASP A 182 17.23 -21.80 17.54
CA ASP A 182 17.54 -22.15 18.93
C ASP A 182 16.78 -23.43 19.36
N LYS A 183 17.10 -23.96 20.54
CA LYS A 183 16.48 -25.18 21.11
C LYS A 183 14.96 -25.06 21.25
N ASN A 184 14.44 -23.85 21.42
CA ASN A 184 13.02 -23.58 21.56
C ASN A 184 12.46 -23.06 20.21
N LYS A 185 11.86 -23.95 19.41
CA LYS A 185 11.42 -23.64 18.04
C LYS A 185 10.38 -22.52 17.95
N ASP A 186 9.69 -22.20 19.05
CA ASP A 186 8.61 -21.20 19.05
C ASP A 186 9.04 -19.82 19.55
N GLU A 187 10.24 -19.69 20.14
CA GLU A 187 10.76 -18.40 20.58
C GLU A 187 11.59 -17.74 19.49
N MET A 188 11.38 -16.44 19.30
CA MET A 188 12.25 -15.63 18.44
C MET A 188 13.58 -15.43 19.15
N GLU A 189 14.68 -15.64 18.42
CA GLU A 189 16.01 -15.32 18.94
C GLU A 189 16.09 -13.84 19.33
N ARG A 190 16.88 -13.53 20.36
CA ARG A 190 17.06 -12.15 20.84
C ARG A 190 18.14 -11.40 20.08
N GLU A 191 19.10 -12.12 19.52
CA GLU A 191 20.24 -11.57 18.79
C GLU A 191 19.93 -11.55 17.29
N THR A 192 19.11 -10.59 16.84
CA THR A 192 18.63 -10.46 15.45
C THR A 192 19.73 -10.26 14.39
N TYR A 193 20.99 -10.21 14.80
CA TYR A 193 22.17 -10.12 13.94
C TYR A 193 22.89 -11.47 13.75
N ALA A 194 22.66 -12.46 14.62
CA ALA A 194 23.46 -13.68 14.68
C ALA A 194 23.38 -14.48 13.37
N TRP A 195 22.19 -14.53 12.76
CA TRP A 195 22.01 -15.15 11.45
C TRP A 195 22.91 -14.53 10.37
N TYR A 196 23.10 -13.22 10.36
CA TYR A 196 23.91 -12.54 9.35
C TYR A 196 25.39 -12.90 9.48
N GLY A 197 25.90 -12.96 10.71
CA GLY A 197 27.28 -13.40 10.96
C GLY A 197 27.53 -14.85 10.53
N GLU A 198 26.59 -15.77 10.79
CA GLU A 198 26.70 -17.15 10.29
C GLU A 198 26.59 -17.21 8.76
N ASN A 199 25.72 -16.39 8.17
CA ASN A 199 25.49 -16.39 6.72
C ASN A 199 26.70 -15.90 5.93
N GLU A 200 27.37 -14.84 6.41
CA GLU A 200 28.61 -14.31 5.85
C GLU A 200 29.73 -15.35 5.86
N ASN A 201 29.85 -16.13 6.94
CA ASN A 201 30.95 -17.07 7.12
C ASN A 201 30.81 -18.38 6.33
N HIS A 202 29.60 -18.76 5.91
CA HIS A 202 29.34 -20.15 5.55
C HIS A 202 28.55 -20.43 4.27
N LYS A 203 27.55 -19.61 3.86
CA LYS A 203 26.62 -20.03 2.79
C LYS A 203 26.06 -18.94 1.89
N HIS A 204 26.19 -17.65 2.22
CA HIS A 204 25.58 -16.54 1.46
C HIS A 204 24.12 -16.80 1.03
N LYS A 205 23.32 -17.40 1.93
CA LYS A 205 21.89 -17.58 1.70
C LYS A 205 21.23 -16.22 1.50
N MET A 206 20.30 -16.17 0.55
CA MET A 206 19.50 -14.99 0.23
C MET A 206 18.08 -15.43 -0.11
N LEU A 207 17.13 -14.50 0.00
CA LEU A 207 15.81 -14.73 -0.57
C LEU A 207 15.96 -14.87 -2.09
N LEU A 208 15.21 -15.79 -2.67
CA LEU A 208 15.13 -15.90 -4.12
C LEU A 208 14.42 -14.66 -4.68
N PRO A 209 14.82 -14.15 -5.86
CA PRO A 209 14.07 -13.11 -6.53
C PRO A 209 12.63 -13.57 -6.82
N LEU A 210 11.72 -12.62 -6.89
CA LEU A 210 10.36 -12.85 -7.39
C LEU A 210 10.37 -12.69 -8.91
N TYR A 211 9.73 -13.65 -9.57
CA TYR A 211 9.51 -13.68 -11.01
C TYR A 211 8.01 -13.74 -11.30
N ARG A 212 7.61 -13.47 -12.55
CA ARG A 212 6.21 -13.48 -12.99
C ARG A 212 5.44 -14.77 -12.67
N GLU A 213 6.12 -15.93 -12.60
CA GLU A 213 5.48 -17.21 -12.27
C GLU A 213 5.30 -17.43 -10.76
N SER A 214 5.89 -16.57 -9.93
CA SER A 214 5.86 -16.72 -8.47
C SER A 214 4.43 -16.64 -7.96
N GLN A 215 3.99 -17.66 -7.23
CA GLN A 215 2.64 -17.69 -6.64
C GLN A 215 2.64 -17.25 -5.16
N GLU A 216 3.80 -17.30 -4.52
CA GLU A 216 3.99 -17.03 -3.10
C GLU A 216 5.30 -16.30 -2.87
N ILE A 217 5.40 -15.61 -1.73
CA ILE A 217 6.62 -14.93 -1.32
C ILE A 217 7.62 -15.98 -0.79
N PRO A 218 8.87 -16.01 -1.30
CA PRO A 218 9.86 -16.96 -0.85
C PRO A 218 10.16 -16.77 0.64
N SER A 219 10.41 -17.87 1.32
CA SER A 219 10.80 -17.86 2.74
C SER A 219 12.26 -18.27 2.91
N LEU A 220 12.87 -17.75 3.98
CA LEU A 220 14.18 -18.21 4.44
C LEU A 220 14.00 -19.18 5.61
N THR A 221 14.48 -20.41 5.44
CA THR A 221 14.54 -21.38 6.54
C THR A 221 15.50 -20.90 7.63
N ARG A 222 15.12 -21.09 8.89
CA ARG A 222 16.01 -20.84 10.04
C ARG A 222 17.30 -21.64 9.92
N TRP A 223 18.38 -21.09 10.46
CA TRP A 223 19.68 -21.75 10.44
C TRP A 223 19.80 -22.76 11.59
N HIS A 224 19.95 -24.05 11.30
CA HIS A 224 20.28 -25.03 12.33
C HIS A 224 21.80 -25.12 12.50
N LYS A 225 22.32 -24.73 13.67
CA LYS A 225 23.75 -24.94 14.00
C LYS A 225 24.00 -26.45 13.99
N THR A 226 24.78 -26.92 13.01
CA THR A 226 25.29 -28.29 13.03
C THR A 226 26.37 -28.35 14.10
N HIS A 227 26.09 -28.98 15.24
CA HIS A 227 27.14 -29.32 16.19
C HIS A 227 28.15 -30.22 15.48
N LYS A 228 29.38 -29.72 15.27
CA LYS A 228 30.50 -30.59 14.95
C LYS A 228 30.67 -31.55 16.14
N LYS A 229 30.58 -32.85 15.87
CA LYS A 229 30.99 -33.90 16.80
C LYS A 229 32.48 -33.81 17.07
#